data_AF-A0A7K7VT94-F1
#
_entry.id   AF-A0A7K7VT94-F1
#
_cell.length_a   1.000
_cell.length_b   1.000
_cell.length_c   1.000
_cell.angle_alpha   90.00
_cell.angle_beta   90.00
_cell.angle_gamma   90.00
#
_symmetry.space_group_name_H-M   'P 1'
#
loop_
_entity.id
_entity.type
_entity.pdbx_description
1 polymer ?
#
loop_
_entity_poly.entity_id
_entity_poly.type
_entity_poly.pdbx_seq_one_letter_code
_entity_poly.pdbx_strand_id
1 'polypeptide(L)' 'RAARGAPASSGPSLAGSQLPCFHGSSTIRNLKERFHMNMTEEQLQLLIEQLVDGSMRSITTKLYDGFQYLTNGIM' A
#
# COMPACT_ATOMS: atom_id res chain seq x y z
N ARG A 1 -8.73 39.51 17.82
CA ARG A 1 -9.78 38.97 16.91
C ARG A 1 -9.08 38.27 15.76
N ALA A 2 -9.28 36.96 15.67
CA ALA A 2 -8.94 36.01 14.59
C ALA A 2 -7.45 35.78 14.21
N ALA A 3 -6.95 34.64 14.70
CA ALA A 3 -5.83 33.88 14.17
C ALA A 3 -6.19 33.18 12.84
N ARG A 4 -5.16 32.85 12.04
CA ARG A 4 -5.02 31.74 11.04
C ARG A 4 -4.19 32.25 9.85
N GLY A 5 -3.17 31.57 9.34
CA GLY A 5 -2.61 30.26 9.61
C GLY A 5 -1.37 30.10 8.74
N ALA A 6 -0.41 29.31 9.21
CA ALA A 6 0.87 29.03 8.58
C ALA A 6 0.75 28.67 7.08
N PRO A 7 1.80 28.92 6.27
CA PRO A 7 1.89 28.28 4.96
C PRO A 7 1.96 26.77 5.20
N ALA A 8 0.90 26.06 4.80
CA ALA A 8 0.94 24.61 4.72
C ALA A 8 2.12 24.25 3.84
N SER A 9 3.06 23.48 4.41
CA SER A 9 4.19 22.90 3.71
C SER A 9 3.69 22.20 2.45
N SER A 10 4.02 22.78 1.30
CA SER A 10 3.84 22.13 -0.01
C SER A 10 4.86 20.99 -0.11
N GLY A 11 4.58 19.88 0.57
CA GLY A 11 5.17 18.60 0.20
C GLY A 11 4.77 18.26 -1.24
N PRO A 12 5.61 17.56 -2.02
CA PRO A 12 5.30 17.21 -3.40
C PRO A 12 3.97 16.45 -3.43
N SER A 13 2.94 17.08 -4.01
CA SER A 13 1.64 16.45 -4.18
C SER A 13 1.83 15.27 -5.12
N LEU A 14 1.60 14.03 -4.65
CA LEU A 14 1.66 12.85 -5.50
C LEU A 14 0.68 12.93 -6.70
N ALA A 15 -0.36 13.78 -6.60
CA ALA A 15 -1.27 14.09 -7.70
C ALA A 15 -0.62 14.86 -8.88
N GLY A 16 0.56 15.46 -8.67
CA GLY A 16 1.39 16.07 -9.72
C GLY A 16 2.54 15.18 -10.19
N SER A 17 2.57 13.91 -9.76
CA SER A 17 3.57 12.94 -10.18
C SER A 17 3.32 12.50 -11.62
N GLN A 18 4.35 12.55 -12.46
CA GLN A 18 4.31 12.11 -13.86
C GLN A 18 4.32 10.56 -14.01
N LEU A 19 4.26 9.85 -12.89
CA LEU A 19 4.32 8.41 -12.85
C LEU A 19 2.94 7.81 -13.14
N PRO A 20 2.83 6.85 -14.07
CA PRO A 20 1.54 6.31 -14.50
C PRO A 20 0.72 5.66 -13.37
N CYS A 21 1.38 5.14 -12.33
CA CYS A 21 0.72 4.54 -11.17
C CYS A 21 0.10 5.55 -10.20
N PHE A 22 0.45 6.85 -10.30
CA PHE A 22 -0.12 7.93 -9.50
C PHE A 22 -1.15 8.77 -10.28
N HIS A 23 -1.44 8.40 -11.53
CA HIS A 23 -2.55 8.99 -12.28
C HIS A 23 -3.89 8.51 -11.71
N GLY A 24 -4.56 9.39 -10.98
CA GLY A 24 -5.90 9.18 -10.44
C GLY A 24 -6.00 9.46 -8.95
N SER A 25 -7.13 10.03 -8.54
CA SER A 25 -7.42 10.31 -7.13
C SER A 25 -7.57 9.04 -6.28
N SER A 26 -7.83 7.89 -6.91
CA SER A 26 -7.96 6.58 -6.26
C SER A 26 -6.65 6.08 -5.66
N THR A 27 -5.49 6.33 -6.27
CA THR A 27 -4.19 5.86 -5.73
C THR A 27 -3.92 6.46 -4.35
N ILE A 28 -4.13 7.77 -4.19
CA ILE A 28 -3.93 8.46 -2.91
C ILE A 28 -4.94 7.98 -1.87
N ARG A 29 -6.20 7.77 -2.28
CA ARG A 29 -7.22 7.22 -1.39
C ARG A 29 -6.85 5.82 -0.90
N ASN A 30 -6.48 4.93 -1.81
CA ASN A 30 -6.08 3.56 -1.49
C ASN A 30 -4.83 3.51 -0.60
N LEU A 31 -3.86 4.40 -0.82
CA LEU A 31 -2.70 4.51 0.06
C LEU A 31 -3.10 4.95 1.47
N LYS A 32 -4.01 5.91 1.60
CA LYS A 32 -4.52 6.36 2.89
C LYS A 32 -5.27 5.24 3.63
N GLU A 33 -6.07 4.46 2.90
CA GLU A 33 -6.83 3.34 3.46
C GLU A 33 -5.91 2.25 4.07
N ARG A 34 -4.71 2.05 3.52
CA ARG A 34 -3.72 1.07 4.05
C ARG A 34 -3.18 1.40 5.44
N PHE A 35 -3.31 2.63 5.91
CA PHE A 35 -2.83 3.01 7.24
C PHE A 35 -3.79 2.62 8.36
N HIS A 36 -5.01 2.15 8.03
CA HIS A 36 -5.98 1.65 9.02
C HIS A 36 -6.18 2.60 10.22
N MET A 37 -6.29 3.91 9.96
CA MET A 37 -6.32 4.99 10.98
C MET A 37 -7.47 4.92 12.01
N ASN A 38 -8.40 3.98 11.85
CA ASN A 38 -9.58 3.80 12.71
C ASN A 38 -9.50 2.54 13.59
N MET A 39 -8.36 1.84 13.62
CA MET A 39 -8.15 0.65 14.44
C MET A 39 -7.37 0.98 15.72
N THR A 40 -7.58 0.18 16.78
CA THR A 40 -6.70 0.21 17.96
C THR A 40 -5.38 -0.51 17.67
N GLU A 41 -4.37 -0.31 18.52
CA GLU A 41 -3.05 -0.94 18.36
C GLU A 41 -3.15 -2.48 18.36
N GLU A 42 -3.98 -3.04 19.23
CA GLU A 42 -4.17 -4.49 19.35
C GLU A 42 -4.85 -5.06 18.10
N GLN A 43 -5.84 -4.34 17.55
CA GLN A 43 -6.50 -4.73 16.30
C GLN A 43 -5.55 -4.65 15.11
N LEU A 44 -4.70 -3.62 15.07
CA LEU A 44 -3.69 -3.45 14.03
C LEU A 44 -2.65 -4.57 14.07
N GLN A 45 -2.22 -4.99 15.26
CA GLN A 45 -1.29 -6.10 15.41
C GLN A 45 -1.86 -7.40 14.83
N LEU A 46 -3.09 -7.76 15.20
CA LEU A 46 -3.77 -8.94 14.66
C LEU A 46 -3.94 -8.87 13.14
N LEU A 47 -4.29 -7.68 12.61
CA LEU A 47 -4.41 -7.48 11.17
C LEU A 47 -3.07 -7.72 10.46
N ILE A 48 -1.97 -7.18 10.98
CA ILE A 48 -0.64 -7.35 10.38
C ILE A 48 -0.24 -8.83 10.40
N GLU A 49 -0.46 -9.53 11.51
CA GLU A 49 -0.22 -10.97 11.60
C GLU A 49 -1.01 -11.74 10.53
N GLN A 50 -2.29 -11.41 10.33
CA GLN A 50 -3.11 -12.01 9.28
C GLN A 50 -2.61 -11.70 7.87
N LEU A 51 -2.17 -10.47 7.59
CA LEU A 51 -1.61 -10.07 6.29
C LEU A 51 -0.32 -10.84 5.98
N VAL A 52 0.53 -11.03 6.98
CA VAL A 52 1.77 -11.82 6.85
C VAL A 52 1.44 -13.28 6.60
N ASP A 53 0.58 -13.88 7.42
CA ASP A 53 0.18 -15.28 7.28
C ASP A 53 -0.48 -15.56 5.93
N GLY A 54 -1.36 -14.66 5.48
CA GLY A 54 -2.00 -14.75 4.17
C GLY A 54 -1.00 -14.67 3.02
N SER A 55 0.01 -13.81 3.14
CA SER A 55 1.07 -13.68 2.14
C SER A 55 1.95 -14.94 2.09
N MET A 56 2.34 -15.48 3.25
CA MET A 56 3.15 -16.70 3.36
C MET A 56 2.43 -17.95 2.83
N ARG A 57 1.11 -18.01 2.98
CA ARG A 57 0.28 -19.14 2.54
C ARG A 57 -0.34 -18.95 1.17
N SER A 58 0.08 -17.93 0.42
CA SER A 58 -0.41 -17.66 -0.92
C SER A 58 -0.07 -18.81 -1.89
N ILE A 59 -1.09 -19.61 -2.24
CA ILE A 59 -0.95 -20.72 -3.20
C ILE A 59 -0.57 -20.19 -4.59
N THR A 60 -1.12 -19.03 -4.98
CA THR A 60 -0.86 -18.41 -6.28
C THR A 60 0.61 -18.01 -6.42
N THR A 61 1.27 -17.61 -5.34
CA THR A 61 2.72 -17.34 -5.32
C THR A 61 3.49 -18.60 -5.72
N LYS A 62 3.22 -19.75 -5.08
CA LYS A 62 3.90 -21.02 -5.40
C LYS A 62 3.61 -21.49 -6.83
N LEU A 63 2.37 -21.34 -7.30
CA LEU A 63 2.00 -21.70 -8.66
C LEU A 63 2.69 -20.80 -9.68
N TYR A 64 2.79 -19.51 -9.41
CA TYR A 64 3.48 -18.56 -10.27
C TYR A 64 4.98 -18.84 -10.31
N ASP A 65 5.60 -19.10 -9.17
CA ASP A 65 7.02 -19.48 -9.10
C ASP A 65 7.28 -20.77 -9.88
N GLY A 66 6.39 -21.77 -9.77
CA GLY A 66 6.46 -23.00 -10.57
C GLY A 66 6.28 -22.77 -12.07
N PHE A 67 5.34 -21.90 -12.46
CA PHE A 67 5.16 -21.51 -13.86
C PHE A 67 6.39 -20.78 -14.40
N GLN A 68 6.96 -19.85 -13.63
CA GLN A 68 8.17 -19.11 -13.99
C GLN A 68 9.37 -20.04 -14.11
N TYR A 69 9.51 -20.99 -13.18
CA TYR A 69 10.53 -22.04 -13.24
C TYR A 69 10.43 -22.86 -14.52
N LEU A 70 9.23 -23.37 -14.85
CA LEU A 70 9.00 -24.21 -16.03
C LEU A 70 9.14 -23.44 -17.34
N THR A 71 8.70 -22.18 -17.38
CA THR A 71 8.59 -21.41 -18.62
C THR A 71 9.87 -20.64 -18.93
N ASN A 72 10.52 -20.07 -17.91
CA ASN A 72 11.66 -19.17 -18.06
C ASN A 72 12.98 -19.76 -17.54
N GLY A 73 12.97 -20.94 -16.89
CA GLY A 73 14.20 -21.66 -16.49
C GLY A 73 15.01 -20.98 -15.40
N ILE A 74 14.39 -20.11 -14.60
CA ILE A 74 15.06 -19.31 -13.57
C ILE A 74 15.31 -20.16 -12.31
N MET A 75 16.59 -20.33 -11.95
CA MET A 75 17.09 -20.85 -10.67
C MET A 75 17.82 -19.75 -9.92
#